data_AF-A0A8T4DA28-F1
#
_entry.id   AF-A0A8T4DA28-F1
#
_cell.length_a   1.000
_cell.length_b   1.000
_cell.length_c   1.000
_cell.angle_alpha   90.00
_cell.angle_beta   90.00
_cell.angle_gamma   90.00
#
_symmetry.space_group_name_H-M   'P 1'
#
loop_
_entity.id
_entity.type
_entity.pdbx_description
1 polymer ?
#
loop_
_entity_poly.entity_id
_entity_poly.type
_entity_poly.pdbx_seq_one_letter_code
_entity_poly.pdbx_strand_id
1 'polypeptide(L)'
;MKKATSFAPGIALVIVLMLAAVLGMAQTADDPFVTNLTAGQDITVGTVSVWNDAATLYVKYETTDGWVINESHLAVDTSYKTIPQTKNGNPQPGQFEYSNESVTTDYTYEIPNTWDVNTTVFIAAHAEVLLLNETGVVIQEETAWGDGAQFNAGRNWAMFFKYVLQ
;
A
#
# COMPACT_ATOMS: atom_id res chain seq x y z
N MET A 1 -58.67 -45.92 1.79
CA MET A 1 -58.33 -46.74 0.61
C MET A 1 -58.19 -45.82 -0.60
N LYS A 2 -57.18 -46.03 -1.48
CA LYS A 2 -57.03 -45.53 -2.88
C LYS A 2 -57.14 -43.99 -3.08
N LYS A 3 -56.08 -43.27 -3.48
CA LYS A 3 -55.50 -43.10 -4.84
C LYS A 3 -56.55 -42.59 -5.88
N ALA A 4 -56.28 -41.62 -6.77
CA ALA A 4 -55.00 -41.18 -7.34
C ALA A 4 -54.95 -39.72 -7.89
N THR A 5 -53.73 -39.18 -7.90
CA THR A 5 -53.07 -38.15 -8.75
C THR A 5 -53.75 -37.52 -9.98
N SER A 6 -53.38 -36.25 -10.22
CA SER A 6 -53.08 -35.70 -11.57
C SER A 6 -51.67 -35.07 -11.60
N PHE A 7 -50.97 -35.28 -12.71
CA PHE A 7 -49.76 -34.58 -13.18
C PHE A 7 -50.18 -33.67 -14.37
N ALA A 8 -49.42 -32.81 -15.05
CA ALA A 8 -48.14 -32.07 -14.93
C ALA A 8 -48.13 -31.06 -16.13
N PRO A 9 -47.08 -30.29 -16.52
CA PRO A 9 -45.74 -30.03 -15.97
C PRO A 9 -45.46 -28.52 -15.72
N GLY A 10 -44.19 -28.11 -15.57
CA GLY A 10 -43.80 -26.77 -15.11
C GLY A 10 -43.25 -25.78 -16.17
N ILE A 11 -42.73 -24.65 -15.68
CA ILE A 11 -41.92 -23.66 -16.41
C ILE A 11 -40.65 -23.40 -15.59
N ALA A 12 -39.53 -23.17 -16.27
CA ALA A 12 -38.21 -23.04 -15.68
C ALA A 12 -37.79 -21.57 -15.47
N LEU A 13 -36.80 -21.40 -14.58
CA LEU A 13 -35.68 -20.45 -14.70
C LEU A 13 -36.00 -18.94 -14.85
N VAL A 14 -35.74 -18.18 -13.78
CA VAL A 14 -34.82 -17.04 -13.86
C VAL A 14 -33.88 -17.08 -12.64
N ILE A 15 -32.58 -17.29 -12.89
CA ILE A 15 -31.54 -16.98 -11.90
C ILE A 15 -31.33 -15.47 -11.96
N VAL A 16 -31.62 -14.75 -10.88
CA VAL A 16 -31.02 -13.43 -10.66
C VAL A 16 -29.83 -13.65 -9.74
N LEU A 17 -28.62 -13.58 -10.32
CA LEU A 17 -27.42 -13.41 -9.52
C LEU A 17 -27.60 -12.14 -8.68
N MET A 18 -27.65 -12.28 -7.35
CA MET A 18 -27.22 -11.17 -6.49
C MET A 18 -25.70 -11.09 -6.55
N LEU A 19 -25.19 -10.64 -7.70
CA LEU A 19 -23.85 -10.10 -7.81
C LEU A 19 -23.90 -8.70 -7.16
N ALA A 20 -23.96 -8.68 -5.82
CA ALA A 20 -23.69 -7.47 -5.08
C ALA A 20 -22.22 -7.13 -5.36
N ALA A 21 -22.01 -6.14 -6.23
CA ALA A 21 -20.68 -5.61 -6.44
C ALA A 21 -20.15 -5.17 -5.06
N VAL A 22 -18.96 -5.64 -4.71
CA VAL A 22 -18.15 -4.99 -3.69
C VAL A 22 -17.70 -3.67 -4.33
N LEU A 23 -18.58 -2.68 -4.25
CA LEU A 23 -18.20 -1.28 -4.32
C LEU A 23 -17.30 -1.08 -3.10
N GLY A 24 -16.00 -0.99 -3.32
CA GLY A 24 -15.07 -0.58 -2.26
C GLY A 24 -15.56 0.74 -1.69
N MET A 25 -15.57 0.85 -0.37
CA MET A 25 -15.73 2.17 0.24
C MET A 25 -14.51 3.00 -0.17
N ALA A 26 -14.76 4.24 -0.60
CA ALA A 26 -13.68 5.16 -0.94
C ALA A 26 -12.81 5.35 0.30
N GLN A 27 -11.51 5.09 0.15
CA GLN A 27 -10.55 5.22 1.24
C GLN A 27 -10.29 6.70 1.52
N THR A 28 -10.36 7.07 2.79
CA THR A 28 -10.32 8.46 3.26
C THR A 28 -9.26 8.64 4.34
N ALA A 29 -9.05 9.87 4.83
CA ALA A 29 -8.17 10.10 5.97
C ALA A 29 -8.61 9.35 7.26
N ASP A 30 -9.92 9.08 7.42
CA ASP A 30 -10.48 8.35 8.56
C ASP A 30 -10.50 6.81 8.37
N ASP A 31 -10.41 6.34 7.11
CA ASP A 31 -10.39 4.92 6.73
C ASP A 31 -9.47 4.72 5.49
N PRO A 32 -8.13 4.81 5.65
CA PRO A 32 -7.19 4.73 4.55
C PRO A 32 -6.87 3.28 4.15
N PHE A 33 -6.23 3.09 2.99
CA PHE A 33 -5.44 1.88 2.77
C PHE A 33 -4.29 1.85 3.77
N VAL A 34 -4.05 0.72 4.43
CA VAL A 34 -2.92 0.56 5.36
C VAL A 34 -2.13 -0.69 4.99
N THR A 35 -0.80 -0.56 4.95
CA THR A 35 0.14 -1.68 4.91
C THR A 35 1.22 -1.48 5.98
N ASN A 36 1.92 -2.53 6.40
CA ASN A 36 3.01 -2.39 7.37
C ASN A 36 4.18 -1.61 6.73
N LEU A 37 4.95 -0.91 7.57
CA LEU A 37 6.31 -0.51 7.26
C LEU A 37 7.24 -1.57 7.88
N THR A 38 7.84 -2.42 7.05
CA THR A 38 8.65 -3.55 7.49
C THR A 38 10.13 -3.28 7.24
N ALA A 39 10.93 -3.31 8.30
CA ALA A 39 12.38 -3.22 8.30
C ALA A 39 13.03 -4.61 8.43
N GLY A 40 14.31 -4.74 8.08
CA GLY A 40 15.10 -5.97 8.30
C GLY A 40 14.64 -7.23 7.53
N GLN A 41 13.55 -7.15 6.76
CA GLN A 41 12.71 -8.21 6.14
C GLN A 41 11.57 -8.77 7.01
N ASP A 42 11.62 -8.65 8.33
CA ASP A 42 10.63 -9.26 9.24
C ASP A 42 10.29 -8.43 10.50
N ILE A 43 10.81 -7.20 10.62
CA ILE A 43 10.57 -6.29 11.74
C ILE A 43 9.51 -5.27 11.33
N THR A 44 8.27 -5.37 11.80
CA THR A 44 7.31 -4.27 11.65
C THR A 44 7.75 -3.08 12.52
N VAL A 45 8.06 -1.94 11.90
CA VAL A 45 8.51 -0.71 12.57
C VAL A 45 7.46 0.40 12.53
N GLY A 46 6.32 0.14 11.89
CA GLY A 46 5.27 1.13 11.67
C GLY A 46 4.27 0.72 10.59
N THR A 47 3.61 1.72 9.99
CA THR A 47 2.69 1.55 8.86
C THR A 47 2.94 2.60 7.76
N VAL A 48 2.44 2.28 6.56
CA VAL A 48 2.23 3.24 5.48
C VAL A 48 0.73 3.28 5.18
N SER A 49 0.13 4.46 5.32
CA SER A 49 -1.28 4.73 5.08
C SER A 49 -1.48 5.57 3.81
N VAL A 50 -2.46 5.23 2.97
CA VAL A 50 -2.73 5.87 1.68
C VAL A 50 -4.22 6.16 1.49
N TRP A 51 -4.55 7.37 1.09
CA TRP A 51 -5.89 7.80 0.69
C TRP A 51 -5.77 8.91 -0.37
N ASN A 52 -6.86 9.24 -1.06
CA ASN A 52 -6.89 10.38 -1.98
C ASN A 52 -8.17 11.20 -1.85
N ASP A 53 -8.09 12.46 -2.25
CA ASP A 53 -9.24 13.25 -2.65
C ASP A 53 -9.15 13.60 -4.15
N ALA A 54 -9.93 14.58 -4.59
CA ALA A 54 -9.99 15.01 -6.00
C ALA A 54 -8.77 15.81 -6.48
N ALA A 55 -7.87 16.24 -5.58
CA ALA A 55 -6.71 17.08 -5.87
C ALA A 55 -5.39 16.48 -5.38
N THR A 56 -5.41 15.64 -4.34
CA THR A 56 -4.21 15.11 -3.68
C THR A 56 -4.32 13.62 -3.38
N LEU A 57 -3.24 12.88 -3.68
CA LEU A 57 -2.95 11.55 -3.15
C LEU A 57 -2.03 11.73 -1.93
N TYR A 58 -2.45 11.18 -0.80
CA TYR A 58 -1.72 11.25 0.46
C TYR A 58 -1.02 9.91 0.73
N VAL A 59 0.25 9.96 1.09
CA VAL A 59 1.01 8.79 1.57
C VAL A 59 1.67 9.15 2.89
N LYS A 60 1.11 8.64 3.98
CA LYS A 60 1.60 8.84 5.35
C LYS A 60 2.45 7.65 5.80
N TYR A 61 3.62 7.94 6.32
CA TYR A 61 4.45 7.02 7.08
C TYR A 61 4.23 7.31 8.57
N GLU A 62 4.15 6.27 9.40
CA GLU A 62 4.05 6.39 10.85
C GLU A 62 4.81 5.23 11.50
N THR A 63 5.75 5.53 12.39
CA THR A 63 6.60 4.55 13.10
C THR A 63 6.15 4.33 14.54
N THR A 64 6.47 3.16 15.08
CA THR A 64 6.03 2.68 16.41
C THR A 64 7.21 2.14 17.23
N ASP A 65 6.96 1.79 18.50
CA ASP A 65 7.89 1.04 19.36
C ASP A 65 9.31 1.63 19.50
N GLY A 66 9.43 2.95 19.45
CA GLY A 66 10.69 3.69 19.59
C GLY A 66 11.50 3.84 18.31
N TRP A 67 11.00 3.34 17.18
CA TRP A 67 11.52 3.66 15.86
C TRP A 67 11.19 5.10 15.46
N VAL A 68 12.09 5.71 14.71
CA VAL A 68 11.89 6.98 14.01
C VAL A 68 12.36 6.83 12.56
N ILE A 69 11.72 7.56 11.65
CA ILE A 69 12.21 7.81 10.29
C ILE A 69 13.44 8.73 10.41
N ASN A 70 14.49 8.47 9.62
CA ASN A 70 15.65 9.35 9.45
C ASN A 70 15.62 10.00 8.05
N GLU A 71 15.42 9.17 7.03
CA GLU A 71 15.14 9.57 5.65
C GLU A 71 13.98 8.73 5.10
N SER A 72 13.17 9.28 4.20
CA SER A 72 12.19 8.52 3.44
C SER A 72 12.25 8.87 1.96
N HIS A 73 11.91 7.89 1.12
CA HIS A 73 11.81 8.06 -0.33
C HIS A 73 10.54 7.41 -0.82
N LEU A 74 9.85 8.08 -1.74
CA LEU A 74 8.57 7.66 -2.25
C LEU A 74 8.54 7.83 -3.78
N ALA A 75 8.18 6.76 -4.48
CA ALA A 75 7.80 6.81 -5.89
C ALA A 75 6.37 6.28 -6.06
N VAL A 76 5.59 6.99 -6.87
CA VAL A 76 4.21 6.62 -7.24
C VAL A 76 4.11 6.68 -8.76
N ASP A 77 3.68 5.59 -9.38
CA ASP A 77 3.51 5.54 -10.84
C ASP A 77 2.40 4.54 -11.24
N THR A 78 1.83 4.70 -12.42
CA THR A 78 0.90 3.76 -13.07
C THR A 78 1.51 2.39 -13.41
N SER A 79 2.83 2.22 -13.23
CA SER A 79 3.53 0.95 -13.44
C SER A 79 4.76 0.82 -12.52
N TYR A 80 4.89 -0.30 -11.81
CA TYR A 80 6.11 -0.57 -11.04
C TYR A 80 7.39 -0.65 -11.91
N LYS A 81 7.27 -0.76 -13.23
CA LYS A 81 8.44 -0.84 -14.15
C LYS A 81 9.02 0.52 -14.53
N THR A 82 8.29 1.60 -14.30
CA THR A 82 8.73 2.98 -14.59
C THR A 82 9.27 3.68 -13.34
N ILE A 83 8.96 3.18 -12.14
CA ILE A 83 9.68 3.51 -10.90
C ILE A 83 11.20 3.29 -11.10
N PRO A 84 12.06 4.26 -10.72
CA PRO A 84 13.51 4.22 -10.94
C PRO A 84 14.19 2.93 -10.44
N GLN A 85 14.81 2.21 -11.37
CA GLN A 85 15.42 0.90 -11.15
C GLN A 85 16.74 0.75 -11.92
N THR A 86 17.65 0.01 -11.30
CA THR A 86 18.85 -0.52 -11.98
C THR A 86 18.46 -1.46 -13.13
N LYS A 87 19.38 -1.67 -14.08
CA LYS A 87 19.21 -2.63 -15.20
C LYS A 87 18.83 -4.06 -14.78
N ASN A 88 19.07 -4.42 -13.52
CA ASN A 88 18.78 -5.76 -12.98
C ASN A 88 17.39 -5.84 -12.31
N GLY A 89 16.62 -4.76 -12.25
CA GLY A 89 15.30 -4.70 -11.59
C GLY A 89 15.34 -4.38 -10.09
N ASN A 90 16.47 -3.93 -9.55
CA ASN A 90 16.52 -3.43 -8.17
C ASN A 90 16.14 -1.94 -8.16
N PRO A 91 15.19 -1.47 -7.32
CA PRO A 91 14.82 -0.06 -7.24
C PRO A 91 15.98 0.80 -6.71
N GLN A 92 15.89 2.11 -6.95
CA GLN A 92 16.89 3.09 -6.53
C GLN A 92 16.21 4.22 -5.74
N PRO A 93 16.04 4.08 -4.40
CA PRO A 93 15.35 5.07 -3.57
C PRO A 93 15.88 6.51 -3.74
N GLY A 94 17.20 6.70 -3.74
CA GLY A 94 17.84 8.00 -4.02
C GLY A 94 17.70 8.53 -5.46
N GLN A 95 16.77 7.97 -6.26
CA GLN A 95 16.32 8.49 -7.56
C GLN A 95 14.79 8.63 -7.63
N PHE A 96 14.06 8.31 -6.56
CA PHE A 96 12.62 8.48 -6.49
C PHE A 96 12.24 9.97 -6.52
N GLU A 97 11.02 10.26 -6.97
CA GLU A 97 10.55 11.63 -7.21
C GLU A 97 10.37 12.44 -5.93
N TYR A 98 9.99 11.78 -4.84
CA TYR A 98 9.75 12.38 -3.54
C TYR A 98 10.73 11.83 -2.50
N SER A 99 11.29 12.70 -1.68
CA SER A 99 12.07 12.31 -0.50
C SER A 99 11.90 13.32 0.64
N ASN A 100 12.26 12.90 1.85
CA ASN A 100 12.30 13.74 3.03
C ASN A 100 13.42 13.26 3.97
N GLU A 101 14.37 14.16 4.25
CA GLU A 101 15.43 14.00 5.25
C GLU A 101 14.98 14.69 6.55
N SER A 102 14.36 13.96 7.48
CA SER A 102 13.92 14.50 8.76
C SER A 102 13.76 13.39 9.80
N VAL A 103 14.36 13.59 10.98
CA VAL A 103 14.19 12.67 12.10
C VAL A 103 12.81 12.88 12.73
N THR A 104 11.87 11.97 12.48
CA THR A 104 10.45 12.10 12.86
C THR A 104 9.79 10.74 13.11
N THR A 105 8.72 10.70 13.90
CA THR A 105 7.87 9.51 14.04
C THR A 105 6.88 9.34 12.89
N ASP A 106 6.48 10.42 12.25
CA ASP A 106 5.55 10.41 11.12
C ASP A 106 5.87 11.48 10.08
N TYR A 107 5.48 11.20 8.83
CA TYR A 107 5.60 12.14 7.72
C TYR A 107 4.54 11.83 6.66
N THR A 108 3.91 12.87 6.08
CA THR A 108 2.91 12.71 5.02
C THR A 108 3.38 13.41 3.75
N TYR A 109 3.46 12.65 2.66
CA TYR A 109 3.61 13.20 1.31
C TYR A 109 2.25 13.59 0.75
N GLU A 110 2.15 14.81 0.22
CA GLU A 110 1.01 15.32 -0.53
C GLU A 110 1.38 15.37 -2.02
N ILE A 111 0.85 14.43 -2.80
CA ILE A 111 1.17 14.26 -4.23
C ILE A 111 -0.01 14.79 -5.04
N PRO A 112 0.20 15.67 -6.06
CA PRO A 112 -0.87 16.12 -6.94
C PRO A 112 -1.59 14.94 -7.62
N ASN A 113 -2.87 14.73 -7.29
CA ASN A 113 -3.67 13.70 -7.91
C ASN A 113 -4.05 14.13 -9.34
N THR A 114 -3.36 13.56 -10.32
CA THR A 114 -3.55 13.86 -11.75
C THR A 114 -4.09 12.66 -12.53
N TRP A 115 -4.46 11.59 -11.83
CA TRP A 115 -4.95 10.35 -12.41
C TRP A 115 -6.48 10.26 -12.38
N ASP A 116 -7.06 9.52 -13.33
CA ASP A 116 -8.50 9.24 -13.33
C ASP A 116 -8.90 8.31 -12.18
N VAL A 117 -10.12 8.48 -11.66
CA VAL A 117 -10.72 7.57 -10.67
C VAL A 117 -10.74 6.12 -11.21
N ASN A 118 -10.47 5.15 -10.34
CA ASN A 118 -10.16 3.74 -10.62
C ASN A 118 -8.79 3.46 -11.30
N THR A 119 -7.93 4.47 -11.51
CA THR A 119 -6.53 4.21 -11.90
C THR A 119 -5.83 3.42 -10.80
N THR A 120 -5.12 2.35 -11.16
CA THR A 120 -4.21 1.66 -10.24
C THR A 120 -2.83 2.31 -10.30
N VAL A 121 -2.35 2.82 -9.17
CA VAL A 121 -0.96 3.24 -8.99
C VAL A 121 -0.18 2.21 -8.18
N PHE A 122 1.13 2.20 -8.39
CA PHE A 122 2.13 1.37 -7.75
C PHE A 122 2.98 2.28 -6.87
N ILE A 123 3.03 1.98 -5.58
CA ILE A 123 3.64 2.83 -4.57
C ILE A 123 4.84 2.09 -3.99
N ALA A 124 6.02 2.70 -4.13
CA ALA A 124 7.28 2.23 -3.57
C ALA A 124 7.68 3.15 -2.42
N ALA A 125 7.21 2.80 -1.23
CA ALA A 125 7.48 3.53 0.00
C ALA A 125 8.72 2.94 0.69
N HIS A 126 9.84 3.66 0.66
CA HIS A 126 11.09 3.34 1.36
C HIS A 126 11.32 4.29 2.54
N ALA A 127 11.92 3.79 3.61
CA ALA A 127 12.43 4.60 4.71
C ALA A 127 13.75 4.04 5.24
N GLU A 128 14.64 4.92 5.67
CA GLU A 128 15.73 4.61 6.60
C GLU A 128 15.24 4.92 8.01
N VAL A 129 15.34 3.95 8.92
CA VAL A 129 14.73 4.02 10.25
C VAL A 129 15.76 3.74 11.35
N LEU A 130 15.61 4.43 12.48
CA LEU A 130 16.50 4.34 13.64
C LEU A 130 15.69 3.92 14.86
N LEU A 131 16.15 2.91 15.60
CA LEU A 131 15.60 2.57 16.91
C LEU A 131 16.31 3.39 17.97
N LEU A 132 15.55 4.17 18.74
CA LEU A 132 16.08 4.96 19.85
C LEU A 132 15.83 4.26 21.19
N ASN A 133 16.81 4.31 22.10
CA ASN A 133 16.59 3.92 23.49
C ASN A 133 15.91 5.05 24.30
N GLU A 134 15.59 4.78 25.57
CA GLU A 134 14.96 5.74 26.50
C GLU A 134 15.72 7.07 26.67
N THR A 135 17.01 7.11 26.32
CA THR A 135 17.87 8.31 26.38
C THR A 135 17.99 9.05 25.04
N GLY A 136 17.27 8.62 24.00
CA GLY A 136 17.33 9.19 22.65
C GLY A 136 18.58 8.80 21.86
N VAL A 137 19.30 7.76 22.26
CA VAL A 137 20.49 7.26 21.57
C VAL A 137 20.09 6.17 20.59
N VAL A 138 20.58 6.27 19.35
CA VAL A 138 20.43 5.24 18.30
C VAL A 138 21.08 3.93 18.76
N ILE A 139 20.30 2.85 18.75
CA ILE A 139 20.76 1.49 19.09
C ILE A 139 20.64 0.49 17.92
N GLN A 140 19.84 0.82 16.89
CA GLN A 140 19.73 0.06 15.65
C GLN A 140 19.41 1.02 14.50
N GLU A 141 19.84 0.68 13.30
CA GLU A 141 19.58 1.38 12.04
C GLU A 141 19.18 0.31 11.01
N GLU A 142 18.08 0.53 10.30
CA GLU A 142 17.57 -0.40 9.28
C GLU A 142 17.03 0.36 8.07
N THR A 143 16.92 -0.34 6.94
CA THR A 143 16.04 0.09 5.84
C THR A 143 14.69 -0.59 5.99
N ALA A 144 13.62 0.09 5.56
CA ALA A 144 12.24 -0.34 5.65
C ALA A 144 11.47 -0.09 4.35
N TRP A 145 10.50 -0.97 4.07
CA TRP A 145 9.62 -0.88 2.91
C TRP A 145 8.16 -1.04 3.31
N GLY A 146 7.25 -0.34 2.61
CA GLY A 146 5.82 -0.63 2.68
C GLY A 146 5.53 -2.04 2.16
N ASP A 147 4.90 -2.88 2.98
CA ASP A 147 4.62 -4.29 2.69
C ASP A 147 3.84 -4.45 1.37
N GLY A 148 4.31 -5.36 0.50
CA GLY A 148 3.75 -5.53 -0.83
C GLY A 148 4.42 -6.61 -1.68
N ALA A 149 4.41 -6.42 -3.00
CA ALA A 149 5.09 -7.29 -3.94
C ALA A 149 6.56 -6.88 -4.13
N GLN A 150 7.47 -7.85 -4.18
CA GLN A 150 8.88 -7.58 -4.43
C GLN A 150 9.14 -7.11 -5.87
N PHE A 151 9.99 -6.10 -6.05
CA PHE A 151 10.47 -5.66 -7.37
C PHE A 151 11.21 -6.78 -8.13
N ASN A 152 12.05 -7.54 -7.40
CA ASN A 152 12.95 -8.54 -7.97
C ASN A 152 12.98 -9.80 -7.09
N ALA A 153 11.92 -10.60 -7.19
CA ALA A 153 11.67 -11.73 -6.31
C ALA A 153 12.89 -12.65 -6.14
N GLY A 154 13.31 -12.85 -4.89
CA GLY A 154 14.44 -13.73 -4.54
C GLY A 154 15.84 -13.17 -4.84
N ARG A 155 15.99 -11.87 -5.15
CA ARG A 155 17.30 -11.19 -5.27
C ARG A 155 17.47 -10.02 -4.31
N ASN A 156 16.39 -9.32 -4.02
CA ASN A 156 16.29 -8.32 -2.96
C ASN A 156 14.89 -8.43 -2.34
N TRP A 157 14.68 -7.70 -1.25
CA TRP A 157 13.41 -7.67 -0.53
C TRP A 157 12.68 -6.32 -0.68
N ALA A 158 13.13 -5.45 -1.59
CA ALA A 158 12.48 -4.17 -1.83
C ALA A 158 11.09 -4.35 -2.45
N MET A 159 10.10 -3.66 -1.90
CA MET A 159 8.69 -3.86 -2.20
C MET A 159 8.01 -2.64 -2.82
N PHE A 160 6.92 -2.91 -3.52
CA PHE A 160 5.91 -1.92 -3.87
C PHE A 160 4.53 -2.52 -3.58
N PHE A 161 3.56 -1.69 -3.23
CA PHE A 161 2.16 -2.09 -3.14
C PHE A 161 1.33 -1.36 -4.19
N LYS A 162 0.04 -1.71 -4.27
CA LYS A 162 -0.91 -1.12 -5.22
C LYS A 162 -1.97 -0.35 -4.46
N TYR A 163 -2.33 0.81 -4.98
CA TYR A 163 -3.48 1.59 -4.54
C TYR A 163 -4.37 1.88 -5.75
N VAL A 164 -5.68 1.92 -5.55
CA VAL A 164 -6.64 2.26 -6.60
C VAL A 164 -7.23 3.62 -6.23
N LEU A 165 -7.10 4.60 -7.13
CA LEU A 165 -7.65 5.95 -6.93
C LEU A 165 -9.18 5.86 -6.81
N GLN A 166 -9.72 6.55 -5.80
CA GLN A 166 -11.15 6.61 -5.46
C GLN A 166 -11.79 7.92 -5.94
#